data_AF-T1CLG2-F1
#
_entry.id   AF-T1CLG2-F1
#
_cell.length_a   1.000
_cell.length_b   1.000
_cell.length_c   1.000
_cell.angle_alpha   90.00
_cell.angle_beta   90.00
_cell.angle_gamma   90.00
#
_symmetry.space_group_name_H-M   'P 1'
#
loop_
_entity.id
_entity.type
_entity.pdbx_description
1 polymer ?
#
loop_
_entity_poly.entity_id
_entity_poly.type
_entity_poly.pdbx_seq_one_letter_code
_entity_poly.pdbx_strand_id
1 'polypeptide(L)' 'AYYAVPGNTDAVQAFRTQLTRLWFQALRRRSQRHRLDWERMNRIATRWLPPARPVHPFPRERFNVRIQGRSPVR' A
#
# COMPACT_ATOMS: atom_id res chain seq x y z
N ALA A 1 -9.79 -5.47 5.49
CA ALA A 1 -8.68 -4.86 6.25
C ALA A 1 -8.43 -3.46 5.69
N TYR A 2 -8.48 -2.45 6.56
CA TYR A 2 -8.39 -1.03 6.22
C TYR A 2 -6.99 -0.72 5.65
N TYR A 3 -6.90 -0.03 4.51
CA TYR A 3 -5.62 0.36 3.92
C TYR A 3 -4.90 1.34 4.85
N ALA A 4 -3.57 1.27 4.90
CA ALA A 4 -2.73 2.28 5.53
C ALA A 4 -2.86 2.48 7.07
N VAL A 5 -3.43 1.52 7.80
CA VAL A 5 -3.39 1.53 9.27
C VAL A 5 -1.98 1.11 9.75
N PRO A 6 -1.42 1.82 10.74
CA PRO A 6 -0.14 1.42 11.32
C PRO A 6 -0.21 0.00 11.89
N GLY A 7 0.76 -0.84 11.50
CA GLY A 7 0.80 -2.28 11.81
C GLY A 7 0.45 -3.20 10.64
N ASN A 8 -0.12 -2.68 9.54
CA ASN A 8 -0.45 -3.48 8.35
C ASN A 8 0.48 -3.22 7.16
N THR A 9 1.53 -2.41 7.35
CA THR A 9 2.43 -1.99 6.26
C THR A 9 3.11 -3.18 5.58
N ASP A 10 3.57 -4.16 6.36
CA ASP A 10 4.26 -5.34 5.83
C ASP A 10 3.34 -6.20 4.97
N ALA A 11 2.09 -6.40 5.41
CA ALA A 11 1.10 -7.12 4.62
C ALA A 11 0.74 -6.38 3.31
N VAL A 12 0.66 -5.04 3.35
CA VAL A 12 0.42 -4.23 2.15
C VAL A 12 1.62 -4.27 1.20
N GLN A 13 2.85 -4.28 1.73
CA GLN A 13 4.07 -4.47 0.94
C GLN A 13 4.12 -5.86 0.29
N ALA A 14 3.79 -6.91 1.04
CA ALA A 14 3.71 -8.28 0.54
C ALA A 14 2.64 -8.40 -0.55
N PHE A 15 1.46 -7.82 -0.34
CA PHE A 15 0.39 -7.79 -1.33
C PHE A 15 0.82 -7.08 -2.61
N ARG A 16 1.41 -5.87 -2.50
CA ARG A 16 1.94 -5.12 -3.65
C ARG A 16 2.97 -5.94 -4.43
N THR A 17 3.84 -6.67 -3.74
CA THR A 17 4.86 -7.53 -4.35
C THR A 17 4.22 -8.69 -5.12
N GLN A 18 3.25 -9.39 -4.53
CA GLN A 18 2.56 -10.49 -5.20
C GLN A 18 1.72 -10.02 -6.39
N LEU A 19 1.03 -8.90 -6.25
CA LEU A 19 0.28 -8.27 -7.35
C LEU A 19 1.21 -7.92 -8.52
N THR A 20 2.40 -7.38 -8.24
CA THR A 20 3.42 -7.08 -9.26
C THR A 20 3.90 -8.36 -9.97
N ARG A 21 4.12 -9.45 -9.22
CA ARG A 21 4.51 -10.76 -9.81
C ARG A 21 3.44 -11.33 -10.73
N LEU A 22 2.17 -11.30 -10.30
CA LEU A 22 1.05 -11.79 -11.11
C LEU A 22 0.87 -10.94 -12.37
N TRP A 23 0.99 -9.63 -12.24
CA TRP A 23 0.91 -8.72 -13.38
C TRP A 23 2.04 -8.98 -14.39
N PHE A 24 3.26 -9.21 -13.92
CA PHE A 24 4.39 -9.60 -14.75
C PHE A 24 4.11 -10.87 -15.57
N GLN A 25 3.60 -11.91 -14.90
CA GLN A 25 3.24 -13.17 -15.56
C GLN A 25 2.12 -12.98 -16.59
N ALA A 26 1.09 -12.20 -16.27
CA ALA A 26 -0.01 -11.89 -17.19
C ALA A 26 0.48 -11.13 -18.43
N LEU A 27 1.33 -10.12 -18.25
CA LEU A 27 1.89 -9.34 -19.36
C LEU A 27 2.81 -10.17 -20.24
N ARG A 28 3.66 -11.02 -19.65
CA ARG A 28 4.54 -11.92 -20.41
C ARG A 28 3.78 -12.95 -21.23
N ARG A 29 2.64 -13.44 -20.73
CA ARG A 29 1.77 -14.33 -21.51
C ARG A 29 1.06 -13.61 -22.65
N ARG A 30 0.67 -12.34 -22.44
CA ARG A 30 -0.09 -11.56 -23.43
C ARG A 30 0.78 -10.94 -24.52
N SER A 31 2.03 -10.59 -24.21
CA SER A 31 2.90 -9.82 -25.11
C SER A 31 3.88 -10.72 -25.86
N GLN A 32 3.81 -10.70 -27.19
CA GLN A 32 4.85 -11.20 -28.10
C GLN A 32 6.07 -10.26 -28.18
N ARG A 33 5.97 -9.04 -27.62
CA ARG A 33 7.03 -8.04 -27.65
C ARG A 33 8.16 -8.42 -26.70
N HIS A 34 9.38 -8.42 -27.25
CA HIS A 34 10.65 -8.84 -26.66
C HIS A 34 10.74 -8.68 -25.12
N ARG A 35 11.00 -9.82 -24.45
CA ARG A 35 11.36 -10.03 -23.03
C ARG A 35 11.11 -8.81 -22.12
N LEU A 36 9.89 -8.71 -21.58
CA LEU A 36 9.68 -7.93 -20.35
C LEU A 36 10.53 -8.57 -19.24
N ASP A 37 11.59 -7.89 -18.83
CA ASP A 37 12.42 -8.26 -17.68
C ASP A 37 11.85 -7.67 -16.38
N TRP A 38 12.42 -8.09 -15.26
CA TRP A 38 11.96 -7.67 -13.94
C TRP A 38 12.27 -6.19 -13.65
N GLU A 39 13.35 -5.65 -14.20
CA GLU A 39 13.74 -4.25 -14.00
C GLU A 39 12.73 -3.30 -14.66
N ARG A 40 12.33 -3.61 -15.90
CA ARG A 40 11.28 -2.89 -16.62
C ARG A 40 9.93 -3.08 -15.95
N MET A 41 9.63 -4.27 -15.42
CA MET A 41 8.43 -4.49 -14.62
C MET A 41 8.40 -3.61 -13.37
N ASN A 42 9.53 -3.50 -12.64
CA ASN A 42 9.64 -2.64 -11.47
C ASN A 42 9.39 -1.17 -11.83
N ARG A 43 9.93 -0.68 -12.97
CA ARG A 43 9.61 0.68 -13.45
C ARG A 43 8.12 0.88 -13.69
N ILE A 44 7.43 -0.10 -14.31
CA ILE A 44 5.98 -0.06 -14.53
C ILE A 44 5.23 -0.06 -13.19
N ALA A 45 5.59 -0.96 -12.27
CA ALA A 45 4.96 -1.06 -10.96
C ALA A 45 5.14 0.20 -10.11
N THR A 46 6.33 0.81 -10.13
CA THR A 46 6.61 2.08 -9.43
C THR A 46 5.79 3.23 -10.02
N ARG A 47 5.57 3.25 -11.33
CA ARG A 47 4.78 4.29 -11.99
C ARG A 47 3.28 4.18 -11.69
N TRP A 48 2.74 2.96 -11.66
CA TRP A 48 1.29 2.75 -11.67
C TRP A 48 0.70 2.30 -10.33
N LEU A 49 1.47 1.62 -9.48
CA LEU A 49 0.96 1.16 -8.20
C LEU A 49 1.37 2.17 -7.11
N PRO A 50 0.49 2.51 -6.15
CA PRO A 50 0.82 3.40 -5.04
C PRO A 50 1.79 2.72 -4.04
N PRO A 51 2.84 3.42 -3.57
CA PRO A 51 3.79 2.83 -2.64
C PRO A 51 3.08 2.38 -1.36
N ALA A 52 3.51 1.24 -0.82
CA ALA A 52 2.98 0.71 0.43
C ALA A 52 3.55 1.53 1.60
N ARG A 53 2.90 2.66 1.90
CA ARG A 53 3.27 3.56 3.00
C ARG A 53 2.10 3.65 3.99
N PRO A 54 2.38 3.80 5.29
CA PRO A 54 1.37 4.23 6.23
C PRO A 54 0.92 5.65 5.83
N VAL A 55 -0.36 5.79 5.50
CA VAL A 55 -1.01 7.06 5.12
C VAL A 55 -1.74 7.66 6.34
N HIS A 56 -2.03 6.85 7.36
CA HIS A 56 -2.75 7.31 8.54
C HIS A 56 -1.83 7.46 9.77
N PRO A 57 -2.02 8.52 10.58
CA PRO A 57 -1.48 8.58 11.94
C PRO A 57 -1.91 7.36 12.74
N PHE A 58 -1.13 7.01 13.76
CA PHE A 58 -1.51 5.92 14.66
C PHE A 58 -2.90 6.18 15.25
N PRO A 59 -3.71 5.14 15.53
CA PRO A 59 -5.03 5.32 16.15
C PRO A 59 -4.96 6.22 17.40
N ARG A 60 -3.90 6.08 18.20
CA ARG A 60 -3.63 6.91 19.39
C ARG A 60 -3.53 8.42 19.08
N GLU A 61 -3.07 8.79 17.89
CA GLU A 61 -2.94 10.18 17.43
C GLU A 61 -4.23 10.61 16.74
N ARG A 62 -4.79 9.73 15.89
CA ARG A 62 -6.02 9.99 15.13
C ARG A 62 -7.24 10.19 16.02
N PHE A 63 -7.32 9.46 17.14
CA PHE A 63 -8.40 9.56 18.13
C PHE A 63 -7.99 10.31 19.39
N ASN A 64 -6.87 11.06 19.37
CA ASN A 64 -6.48 11.88 20.51
C ASN A 64 -7.41 13.08 20.64
N VAL A 65 -8.43 12.98 21.50
CA VAL A 65 -9.34 14.08 21.78
C VAL A 65 -8.71 14.98 22.84
N ARG A 66 -8.30 16.19 22.44
CA ARG A 66 -7.98 17.28 23.39
C ARG A 66 -9.26 18.02 23.73
N ILE A 67 -9.78 17.82 24.95
CA ILE A 67 -10.98 18.51 25.41
C ILE A 67 -10.58 19.91 25.89
N GLN A 68 -11.06 20.97 25.24
CA GLN A 68 -10.94 22.35 25.75
C GLN A 68 -12.17 22.66 26.63
N GLY A 69 -12.21 22.06 27.82
CA GLY A 69 -13.33 22.24 28.75
C GLY A 69 -13.53 21.03 29.66
N ARG A 70 -14.33 21.21 30.73
CA ARG A 70 -14.71 20.09 31.61
C ARG A 70 -15.65 19.13 30.86
N SER A 71 -15.37 17.83 30.98
CA SER A 71 -16.23 16.75 30.46
C SER A 71 -17.68 16.95 30.93
N PRO A 72 -18.68 16.94 30.04
CA PRO A 72 -20.07 17.16 30.39
C PRO A 72 -20.70 15.96 31.12
N VAL A 73 -20.02 14.81 31.14
CA VAL A 73 -20.40 13.65 31.94
C VAL A 73 -19.60 13.63 33.24
N ARG A 74 -20.29 14.05 34.30
CA ARG A 74 -20.16 13.55 35.68
C ARG A 74 -21.50 12.97 36.08
#